data_AF-A6KGL8-F1
#
_entry.id   AF-A6KGL8-F1
#
_cell.length_a   1.000
_cell.length_b   1.000
_cell.length_c   1.000
_cell.angle_alpha   90.00
_cell.angle_beta   90.00
_cell.angle_gamma   90.00
#
_symmetry.space_group_name_H-M   'P 1'
#
loop_
_entity.id
_entity.type
_entity.pdbx_description
1 polymer ?
#
loop_
_entity_poly.entity_id
_entity_poly.type
_entity_poly.pdbx_seq_one_letter_code
_entity_poly.pdbx_strand_id
1 'polypeptide(L)'
;ADWITSQETWVSVTEGRSVSLLCRYNISAAYYVVLYWFRQYPNKAPEYILHRGWGNPERGVAEFALERFYSKSTANSIDLQIKNLIPADSALYLC
;
A
#
# COMPACT_ATOMS: atom_id res chain seq x y z
N ALA A 1 -0.39 11.89 18.90
CA ALA A 1 -0.29 10.43 19.07
C ALA A 1 -0.23 9.84 17.68
N ASP A 2 0.70 8.90 17.48
CA ASP A 2 0.98 8.37 16.16
C ASP A 2 -0.06 7.31 15.82
N TRP A 3 -0.56 7.31 14.58
CA TRP A 3 -1.55 6.35 14.11
C TRP A 3 -1.48 6.17 12.59
N ILE A 4 -1.92 5.01 12.12
CA ILE A 4 -2.18 4.74 10.70
C ILE A 4 -3.47 3.94 10.58
N THR A 5 -4.30 4.30 9.59
CA THR A 5 -5.62 3.71 9.39
C THR A 5 -5.94 3.62 7.91
N SER A 6 -6.29 2.42 7.46
CA SER A 6 -6.87 2.19 6.14
C SER A 6 -8.24 2.88 6.02
N GLN A 7 -8.49 3.53 4.89
CA GLN A 7 -9.77 4.20 4.62
C GLN A 7 -10.83 3.23 4.10
N GLU A 8 -10.42 2.09 3.56
CA GLU A 8 -11.31 1.08 3.02
C GLU A 8 -11.32 -0.17 3.91
N THR A 9 -12.50 -0.61 4.36
CA THR A 9 -12.64 -1.87 5.09
C THR A 9 -12.83 -3.06 4.16
N TRP A 10 -13.39 -2.83 2.98
CA TRP A 10 -13.64 -3.85 1.96
C TRP A 10 -13.81 -3.19 0.59
N VAL A 11 -13.17 -3.76 -0.43
CA VAL A 11 -13.23 -3.26 -1.81
C VAL A 11 -13.41 -4.43 -2.76
N SER A 12 -14.35 -4.31 -3.70
CA SER A 12 -14.55 -5.26 -4.79
C SER A 12 -14.52 -4.50 -6.12
N VAL A 13 -13.69 -4.97 -7.04
CA VAL A 13 -13.47 -4.34 -8.35
C VAL A 13 -13.45 -5.44 -9.41
N THR A 14 -13.97 -5.11 -10.60
CA THR A 14 -13.96 -6.01 -11.75
C THR A 14 -12.54 -6.31 -12.21
N GLU A 15 -12.29 -7.56 -12.61
CA GLU A 15 -11.04 -7.99 -13.25
C GLU A 15 -10.64 -7.05 -14.41
N GLY A 16 -9.34 -6.85 -14.59
CA GLY A 16 -8.75 -5.97 -15.60
C GLY A 16 -8.83 -4.48 -15.26
N ARG A 17 -9.64 -4.06 -14.27
CA ARG A 17 -9.67 -2.66 -13.83
C ARG A 17 -8.53 -2.35 -12.86
N SER A 18 -8.45 -1.09 -12.46
CA SER A 18 -7.51 -0.61 -11.44
C SER A 18 -8.25 -0.24 -10.16
N VAL A 19 -7.55 -0.36 -9.03
CA VAL A 19 -8.02 0.08 -7.71
C VAL A 19 -6.96 0.96 -7.07
N SER A 20 -7.39 1.87 -6.21
CA SER A 20 -6.54 2.62 -5.30
C SER A 20 -7.00 2.37 -3.87
N LEU A 21 -6.09 1.94 -3.01
CA LEU A 21 -6.29 1.83 -1.56
C LEU A 21 -5.59 2.99 -0.88
N LEU A 22 -6.17 3.52 0.20
CA LEU A 22 -5.65 4.70 0.88
C LEU A 22 -5.48 4.44 2.37
N CYS A 23 -4.30 4.78 2.89
CA CYS A 23 -4.07 4.86 4.32
C CYS A 23 -3.77 6.29 4.72
N ARG A 24 -4.41 6.73 5.80
CA ARG A 24 -4.10 7.99 6.47
C ARG A 24 -3.25 7.70 7.69
N TYR A 25 -2.34 8.61 7.99
CA TYR A 25 -1.51 8.48 9.18
C TYR A 25 -1.23 9.84 9.79
N ASN A 26 -0.87 9.83 11.07
CA ASN A 26 -0.32 10.95 11.79
C ASN A 26 0.91 10.46 12.53
N ILE A 27 1.99 11.22 12.46
CA ILE A 27 3.26 10.93 13.12
C ILE A 27 3.73 12.20 13.83
N SER A 28 4.28 12.02 15.01
CA SER A 28 4.88 13.09 15.79
C SER A 28 6.26 13.50 15.26
N ALA A 29 6.95 12.58 14.58
CA ALA A 29 8.27 12.81 13.98
C ALA A 29 8.16 13.61 12.67
N ALA A 30 8.80 14.79 12.64
CA ALA A 30 8.59 15.79 11.59
C ALA A 30 9.43 15.62 10.31
N TYR A 31 10.37 14.68 10.24
CA TYR A 31 11.45 14.78 9.25
C TYR A 31 11.43 13.71 8.16
N TYR A 32 11.24 12.43 8.47
CA TYR A 32 11.22 11.38 7.44
C TYR A 32 10.40 10.17 7.90
N VAL A 33 9.48 9.71 7.06
CA VAL A 33 8.75 8.45 7.31
C VAL A 33 8.76 7.58 6.09
N VAL A 34 9.03 6.30 6.31
CA VAL A 34 8.98 5.23 5.32
C VAL A 34 7.80 4.34 5.69
N LEU A 35 6.87 4.19 4.74
CA LEU A 35 5.68 3.37 4.91
C LEU A 35 5.74 2.20 3.93
N TYR A 36 5.23 1.08 4.38
CA TYR A 36 5.31 -0.20 3.68
C TYR A 36 3.91 -0.67 3.34
N TRP A 37 3.78 -1.30 2.18
CA TRP A 37 2.59 -2.04 1.81
C TRP A 37 2.88 -3.53 1.80
N PHE A 38 1.98 -4.28 2.42
CA PHE A 38 1.98 -5.73 2.43
C PHE A 38 0.64 -6.26 1.91
N ARG A 39 0.69 -7.50 1.40
CA ARG A 39 -0.50 -8.28 1.07
C ARG A 39 -0.49 -9.56 1.88
N GLN A 40 -1.63 -9.94 2.44
CA GLN A 40 -1.79 -11.16 3.21
C GLN A 40 -2.93 -12.00 2.65
N TYR A 41 -2.58 -13.21 2.21
CA TYR A 41 -3.55 -14.24 1.88
C TYR A 41 -4.05 -14.95 3.16
N PRO A 42 -5.25 -15.57 3.14
CA PRO A 42 -5.73 -16.36 4.26
C PRO A 42 -4.70 -17.38 4.74
N ASN A 43 -4.43 -17.37 6.06
CA ASN A 43 -3.48 -18.27 6.72
C ASN A 43 -2.02 -18.18 6.24
N LYS A 44 -1.62 -17.07 5.61
CA LYS A 44 -0.22 -16.81 5.24
C LYS A 44 0.34 -15.62 6.00
N ALA A 45 1.67 -15.56 6.07
CA ALA A 45 2.38 -14.37 6.54
C ALA A 45 2.19 -13.22 5.53
N PRO A 46 2.26 -11.94 5.98
CA PRO A 46 2.28 -10.81 5.07
C PRO A 46 3.44 -10.87 4.07
N GLU A 47 3.14 -10.67 2.79
CA GLU A 47 4.09 -10.57 1.69
C GLU A 47 4.38 -9.09 1.40
N TYR A 48 5.65 -8.72 1.37
CA TYR A 48 6.07 -7.35 1.03
C TYR A 48 5.73 -7.01 -0.42
N ILE A 49 5.09 -5.85 -0.64
CA ILE A 49 4.81 -5.32 -1.98
C ILE A 49 5.80 -4.21 -2.34
N LEU A 50 5.82 -3.14 -1.55
CA LEU A 50 6.62 -1.95 -1.82
C LEU A 50 6.75 -1.08 -0.57
N HIS A 51 7.66 -0.11 -0.63
CA HIS A 51 7.70 0.99 0.34
C HIS A 51 7.95 2.33 -0.33
N ARG A 52 7.51 3.40 0.34
CA ARG A 52 7.68 4.79 -0.09
C ARG A 52 7.97 5.68 1.10
N GLY A 53 8.92 6.59 0.93
CA GLY A 53 9.19 7.68 1.86
C GLY A 53 8.35 8.94 1.59
N TRP A 54 7.89 9.61 2.65
CA TRP A 54 7.54 11.04 2.57
C TRP A 54 8.74 11.88 3.01
N GLY A 55 9.16 12.82 2.16
CA GLY A 55 10.39 13.59 2.37
C GLY A 55 11.68 12.77 2.23
N ASN A 56 11.60 11.45 2.06
CA ASN A 56 12.73 10.54 1.88
C ASN A 56 12.71 9.95 0.44
N PRO A 57 13.85 9.98 -0.31
CA PRO A 57 13.94 9.37 -1.64
C PRO A 57 13.88 7.84 -1.65
N GLU A 58 14.00 7.20 -0.48
CA GLU A 58 13.95 5.76 -0.30
C GLU A 58 12.64 5.15 -0.83
N ARG A 59 12.82 4.13 -1.65
CA ARG A 59 11.74 3.40 -2.29
C ARG A 59 12.21 2.00 -2.67
N GLY A 60 11.28 1.06 -2.60
CA GLY A 60 11.48 -0.30 -3.07
C GLY A 60 10.18 -0.87 -3.58
N VAL A 61 10.29 -1.94 -4.35
CA VAL A 61 9.16 -2.70 -4.90
C VAL A 61 9.62 -4.15 -5.06
N ALA A 62 8.76 -5.09 -4.69
CA ALA A 62 8.99 -6.51 -4.90
C ALA A 62 8.92 -6.84 -6.39
N GLU A 63 9.65 -7.88 -6.82
CA GLU A 63 9.74 -8.26 -8.23
C GLU A 63 8.37 -8.56 -8.86
N PHE A 64 7.50 -9.30 -8.16
CA PHE A 64 6.15 -9.60 -8.65
C PHE A 64 5.24 -8.36 -8.78
N ALA A 65 5.59 -7.29 -8.06
CA ALA A 65 4.80 -6.07 -7.97
C ALA A 65 5.23 -5.03 -9.03
N LEU A 66 6.32 -5.30 -9.75
CA LEU A 66 6.80 -4.46 -10.84
C LEU A 66 5.69 -4.21 -11.87
N GLU A 67 5.66 -3.00 -12.43
CA GLU A 67 4.74 -2.54 -13.49
C GLU A 67 3.24 -2.46 -13.13
N ARG A 68 2.78 -3.14 -12.08
CA ARG A 68 1.36 -3.19 -11.72
C ARG A 68 1.02 -2.46 -10.42
N PHE A 69 1.95 -2.42 -9.47
CA PHE A 69 1.74 -1.83 -8.15
C PHE A 69 2.53 -0.54 -8.03
N TYR A 70 1.84 0.53 -7.66
CA TYR A 70 2.39 1.87 -7.52
C TYR A 70 1.94 2.47 -6.21
N SER A 71 2.78 3.32 -5.64
CA SER A 71 2.45 4.02 -4.41
C SER A 71 3.08 5.41 -4.42
N LYS A 72 2.32 6.34 -3.86
CA LYS A 72 2.66 7.73 -3.58
C LYS A 72 2.41 7.96 -2.09
N SER A 73 3.34 8.67 -1.48
CA SER A 73 3.22 9.11 -0.10
C SER A 73 3.11 10.63 -0.06
N THR A 74 2.32 11.13 0.88
CA THR A 74 2.19 12.54 1.25
C THR A 74 2.50 12.71 2.74
N ALA A 75 2.43 13.92 3.29
CA ALA A 75 2.69 14.16 4.70
C ALA A 75 1.78 13.41 5.68
N ASN A 76 0.61 12.95 5.24
CA ASN A 76 -0.40 12.31 6.08
C ASN A 76 -1.12 11.14 5.40
N SER A 77 -0.60 10.66 4.27
CA SER A 77 -1.18 9.53 3.57
C SER A 77 -0.18 8.72 2.76
N ILE A 78 -0.54 7.47 2.52
CA ILE A 78 0.09 6.63 1.51
C ILE A 78 -1.00 5.90 0.74
N ASP A 79 -0.90 5.86 -0.59
CA ASP A 79 -1.80 5.09 -1.45
C ASP A 79 -1.13 3.83 -1.99
N LEU A 80 -1.93 2.87 -2.42
CA LEU A 80 -1.52 1.74 -3.25
C LEU A 80 -2.45 1.66 -4.45
N GLN A 81 -1.92 1.95 -5.63
CA GLN A 81 -2.60 1.74 -6.89
C GLN A 81 -2.20 0.39 -7.49
N ILE A 82 -3.19 -0.44 -7.78
CA ILE A 82 -3.00 -1.74 -8.43
C ILE A 82 -3.69 -1.68 -9.78
N LYS A 83 -2.94 -1.92 -10.86
CA LYS A 83 -3.46 -1.93 -12.23
C LYS A 83 -3.69 -3.35 -12.74
N ASN A 84 -4.60 -3.49 -13.70
CA ASN A 84 -4.90 -4.73 -14.40
C ASN A 84 -5.21 -5.89 -13.45
N LEU A 85 -6.11 -5.66 -12.48
CA LEU A 85 -6.44 -6.62 -11.42
C LEU A 85 -6.73 -8.01 -11.97
N ILE A 86 -6.17 -9.03 -11.32
CA ILE A 86 -6.43 -10.44 -11.57
C ILE A 86 -7.02 -11.09 -10.31
N PRO A 87 -7.72 -12.24 -10.40
CA PRO A 87 -8.29 -12.90 -9.23
C PRO A 87 -7.27 -13.21 -8.12
N ALA A 88 -6.00 -13.44 -8.48
CA ALA A 88 -4.93 -13.66 -7.51
C ALA A 88 -4.59 -12.43 -6.66
N ASP A 89 -5.04 -11.22 -7.03
CA ASP A 89 -4.85 -10.02 -6.22
C ASP A 89 -5.83 -9.91 -5.05
N SER A 90 -6.86 -10.77 -4.97
CA SER A 90 -7.82 -10.78 -3.86
C SER A 90 -7.15 -11.24 -2.57
N ALA A 91 -6.96 -10.30 -1.64
CA ALA A 91 -6.26 -10.52 -0.37
C ALA A 91 -6.54 -9.37 0.61
N LEU A 92 -6.06 -9.51 1.84
CA LEU A 92 -5.96 -8.40 2.79
C LEU A 92 -4.75 -7.54 2.42
N TYR A 93 -4.93 -6.22 2.34
CA TYR A 93 -3.85 -5.28 2.09
C TYR A 93 -3.57 -4.48 3.36
N LEU A 94 -2.30 -4.44 3.76
CA LEU A 94 -1.85 -3.83 4.99
C LEU A 94 -0.89 -2.68 4.69
N CYS A 95 -1.19 -1.56 5.33
CA CYS A 95 -0.32 -0.44 5.62
C CYS A 95 -0.24 -0.35 7.16
#